data_AF-Q7MF91-F1
#
_entry.id   AF-Q7MF91-F1
#
_cell.length_a   1.000
_cell.length_b   1.000
_cell.length_c   1.000
_cell.angle_alpha   90.00
_cell.angle_beta   90.00
_cell.angle_gamma   90.00
#
_symmetry.space_group_name_H-M   'P 1'
#
loop_
_entity.id
_entity.type
_entity.pdbx_description
1 polymer ?
#
loop_
_entity_poly.entity_id
_entity_poly.type
_entity_poly.pdbx_seq_one_letter_code
_entity_poly.pdbx_strand_id
1 'polypeptide(L)'
;MAKTPSKANQSQGMLVFKLTLKQNFAIGTLKVREIVPYMPTTQIPYSHRHVVGTVTIRNLTVPVIDMSAAIGFRPIDKSEYKNSYLIVTDCLRTVVAFMVRSIEKIIDCDWRSIETPPASAGHNVFVTGITRYNNEIVQMLDVELLLSKIYPQYENANIPMLTDVERERLKALNILLVDDSSIARKQLSDALDGINIGYQICKNGLDALELMRVEAGRGRPFDLLVSDIEMPGLDGYELAFEVQNDPALNRSYRILHTSLSSEICVDRAHQVGAHEALEKFNAGELIEAMLRGAKSLEQARSQTAAV
;
A
#
# COMPACT_ATOMS: atom_id res chain seq x y z
N MET A 1 -1.23 -6.20 39.28
CA MET A 1 -0.06 -6.45 38.42
C MET A 1 -0.37 -5.92 37.04
N ALA A 2 0.31 -4.86 36.62
CA ALA A 2 0.13 -4.28 35.29
C ALA A 2 0.54 -5.31 34.22
N LYS A 3 -0.35 -5.60 33.27
CA LYS A 3 -0.02 -6.42 32.09
C LYS A 3 0.99 -5.63 31.26
N THR A 4 2.21 -6.15 31.18
CA THR A 4 3.22 -5.67 30.23
C THR A 4 2.64 -5.81 28.82
N PRO A 5 2.51 -4.72 28.04
CA PRO A 5 2.06 -4.82 26.66
C PRO A 5 3.09 -5.64 25.88
N SER A 6 2.60 -6.60 25.10
CA SER A 6 3.40 -7.46 24.23
C SER A 6 4.21 -6.60 23.26
N LYS A 7 5.54 -6.65 23.36
CA LYS A 7 6.47 -6.07 22.37
C LYS A 7 6.50 -6.96 21.11
N ALA A 8 5.40 -7.03 20.38
CA ALA A 8 5.46 -7.54 19.01
C ALA A 8 6.16 -6.46 18.14
N ASN A 9 7.26 -6.82 17.48
CA ASN A 9 8.12 -5.96 16.65
C ASN A 9 7.33 -4.92 15.84
N GLN A 10 7.46 -3.64 16.20
CA GLN A 10 6.99 -2.47 15.42
C GLN A 10 8.11 -1.88 14.53
N SER A 11 9.22 -2.60 14.37
CA SER A 11 10.34 -2.20 13.51
C SER A 11 10.25 -2.91 12.17
N GLN A 12 10.26 -2.16 11.07
CA GLN A 12 10.31 -2.70 9.72
C GLN A 12 11.72 -2.53 9.16
N GLY A 13 12.21 -3.56 8.46
CA GLY A 13 13.48 -3.49 7.75
C GLY A 13 13.39 -2.56 6.55
N MET A 14 14.39 -1.68 6.42
CA MET A 14 14.51 -0.69 5.35
C MET A 14 15.84 -0.87 4.63
N LEU A 15 15.82 -1.08 3.32
CA LEU A 15 17.00 -1.13 2.49
C LEU A 15 17.42 0.29 2.11
N VAL A 16 18.59 0.74 2.58
CA VAL A 16 19.15 2.06 2.27
C VAL A 16 20.12 1.96 1.10
N PHE A 17 19.98 2.86 0.13
CA PHE A 17 20.76 2.91 -1.10
C PHE A 17 20.92 4.35 -1.61
N LYS A 18 21.78 4.54 -2.61
CA LYS A 18 22.04 5.83 -3.24
C LYS A 18 21.59 5.88 -4.69
N LEU A 19 20.86 6.95 -5.02
CA LEU A 19 20.55 7.35 -6.39
C LEU A 19 21.39 8.55 -6.85
N THR A 20 21.80 9.38 -5.89
CA THR A 20 22.72 10.50 -6.10
C THR A 20 23.95 10.33 -5.22
N LEU A 21 25.00 11.11 -5.47
CA LEU A 21 26.24 11.03 -4.68
C LEU A 21 26.09 11.50 -3.22
N LYS A 22 25.01 12.20 -2.88
CA LYS A 22 24.87 12.90 -1.59
C LYS A 22 23.66 12.49 -0.77
N GLN A 23 22.68 11.82 -1.35
CA GLN A 23 21.39 11.55 -0.70
C GLN A 23 21.13 10.06 -0.60
N ASN A 24 20.68 9.66 0.59
CA ASN A 24 20.26 8.30 0.89
C ASN A 24 18.74 8.17 0.67
N PHE A 25 18.38 7.10 -0.01
CA PHE A 25 16.99 6.69 -0.23
C PHE A 25 16.78 5.34 0.42
N ALA A 26 15.53 5.01 0.72
CA ALA A 26 15.18 3.72 1.26
C ALA A 26 13.89 3.17 0.68
N ILE A 27 13.79 1.85 0.68
CA ILE A 27 12.55 1.11 0.41
C ILE A 27 12.37 0.02 1.47
N GLY A 28 11.13 -0.37 1.74
CA GLY A 28 10.85 -1.48 2.66
C GLY A 28 11.49 -2.76 2.13
N THR A 29 12.23 -3.48 2.98
CA THR A 29 12.91 -4.74 2.59
C THR A 29 11.94 -5.81 2.12
N LEU A 30 10.69 -5.72 2.57
CA LEU A 30 9.62 -6.63 2.22
C LEU A 30 9.26 -6.60 0.73
N LYS A 31 9.41 -5.44 0.09
CA LYS A 31 9.20 -5.29 -1.35
C LYS A 31 10.38 -5.83 -2.17
N VAL A 32 11.48 -6.22 -1.52
CA VAL A 32 12.73 -6.66 -2.16
C VAL A 32 12.83 -8.18 -2.16
N ARG A 33 12.95 -8.77 -3.36
CA ARG A 33 13.18 -10.21 -3.52
C ARG A 33 14.65 -10.56 -3.36
N GLU A 34 15.51 -9.82 -4.05
CA GLU A 34 16.96 -9.99 -4.00
C GLU A 34 17.68 -8.73 -4.51
N ILE A 35 18.96 -8.62 -4.18
CA ILE A 35 19.85 -7.58 -4.67
C ILE A 35 20.97 -8.27 -5.43
N VAL A 36 21.21 -7.84 -6.66
CA VAL A 36 22.25 -8.41 -7.52
C VAL A 36 23.11 -7.29 -8.10
N PRO A 37 24.40 -7.54 -8.40
CA PRO A 37 25.21 -6.60 -9.16
C PRO A 37 24.60 -6.34 -10.55
N TYR A 38 24.93 -5.20 -11.16
CA TYR A 38 24.51 -4.90 -12.52
C TYR A 38 24.91 -6.01 -13.49
N MET A 39 23.95 -6.38 -14.34
CA MET A 39 24.13 -7.31 -15.45
C MET A 39 23.86 -6.58 -16.77
N PRO A 40 24.60 -6.90 -17.85
CA PRO A 40 24.33 -6.33 -19.16
C PRO A 40 22.86 -6.54 -19.58
N THR A 41 22.21 -5.45 -19.95
CA THR A 41 20.78 -5.43 -20.30
C THR A 41 20.57 -5.58 -21.80
N THR A 42 19.53 -6.31 -22.20
CA THR A 42 19.05 -6.35 -23.59
C THR A 42 17.97 -5.29 -23.79
N GLN A 43 18.12 -4.43 -24.79
CA GLN A 43 17.12 -3.38 -25.06
C GLN A 43 15.82 -3.98 -25.60
N ILE A 44 14.69 -3.45 -25.15
CA ILE A 44 13.38 -3.77 -25.70
C ILE A 44 12.92 -2.61 -26.59
N PRO A 45 12.61 -2.84 -27.87
CA PRO A 45 12.01 -1.81 -28.72
C PRO A 45 10.70 -1.28 -28.15
N TYR A 46 10.48 0.03 -28.25
CA TYR A 46 9.27 0.72 -27.74
C TYR A 46 9.04 0.61 -26.22
N SER A 47 10.05 0.24 -25.42
CA SER A 47 9.94 0.32 -23.96
C SER A 47 9.85 1.76 -23.45
N HIS A 48 9.32 1.92 -22.24
CA HIS A 48 9.30 3.22 -21.58
C HIS A 48 10.73 3.79 -21.45
N ARG A 49 10.87 5.13 -21.56
CA ARG A 49 12.19 5.81 -21.64
C ARG A 49 13.11 5.59 -20.43
N HIS A 50 12.56 5.24 -19.27
CA HIS A 50 13.33 4.94 -18.06
C HIS A 50 13.69 3.46 -17.92
N VAL A 51 13.22 2.60 -18.84
CA VAL A 51 13.58 1.18 -18.91
C VAL A 51 14.89 1.07 -19.69
N VAL A 52 15.95 0.63 -19.01
CA VAL A 52 17.29 0.44 -19.59
C VAL A 52 17.32 -0.79 -20.51
N GLY A 53 16.54 -1.82 -20.18
CA GLY A 53 16.40 -3.07 -20.94
C GLY A 53 15.87 -4.19 -20.05
N THR A 54 16.18 -5.45 -20.38
CA THR A 54 15.89 -6.63 -19.56
C THR A 54 17.13 -7.42 -19.21
N VAL A 55 17.05 -8.14 -18.11
CA VAL A 55 18.05 -9.10 -17.63
C VAL A 55 17.36 -10.40 -17.24
N THR A 56 18.09 -11.51 -17.31
CA THR A 56 17.58 -12.81 -16.85
C THR A 56 18.09 -13.07 -15.44
N ILE A 57 17.17 -13.15 -14.46
CA ILE A 57 17.47 -13.44 -13.06
C ILE A 57 16.68 -14.69 -12.66
N ARG A 58 17.37 -15.75 -12.25
CA ARG A 58 16.76 -17.05 -11.89
C ARG A 58 15.74 -17.57 -12.92
N ASN A 59 16.10 -17.49 -14.20
CA ASN A 59 15.27 -17.86 -15.36
C ASN A 59 14.02 -17.00 -15.59
N LEU A 60 13.86 -15.88 -14.89
CA LEU A 60 12.83 -14.88 -15.15
C LEU A 60 13.44 -13.71 -15.94
N THR A 61 12.74 -13.27 -16.98
CA THR A 61 13.12 -12.05 -17.71
C THR A 61 12.57 -10.85 -16.95
N VAL A 62 13.45 -10.05 -16.37
CA VAL A 62 13.10 -8.93 -15.49
C VAL A 62 13.48 -7.60 -16.18
N PRO A 63 12.54 -6.64 -16.30
CA PRO A 63 12.85 -5.31 -16.80
C PRO A 63 13.71 -4.53 -15.80
N VAL A 64 14.73 -3.86 -16.32
CA VAL A 64 15.62 -2.98 -15.55
C VAL A 64 15.24 -1.53 -15.76
N ILE A 65 14.94 -0.84 -14.67
CA ILE A 65 14.53 0.56 -14.65
C ILE A 65 15.63 1.40 -14.01
N ASP A 66 16.07 2.47 -14.66
CA ASP A 66 16.94 3.46 -14.01
C ASP A 66 16.10 4.24 -12.99
N MET A 67 16.30 3.93 -11.71
CA MET A 67 15.51 4.52 -10.63
C MET A 67 15.79 6.01 -10.47
N SER A 68 17.04 6.46 -10.72
CA SER A 68 17.41 7.87 -10.67
C SER A 68 16.63 8.66 -11.72
N ALA A 69 16.61 8.18 -12.96
CA ALA A 69 15.84 8.78 -14.04
C ALA A 69 14.32 8.74 -13.76
N ALA A 70 13.82 7.61 -13.25
CA ALA A 70 12.41 7.39 -13.02
C ALA A 70 11.79 8.36 -11.99
N ILE A 71 12.55 8.76 -10.97
CA ILE A 71 12.09 9.72 -9.96
C ILE A 71 12.42 11.18 -10.29
N GLY A 72 12.99 11.46 -11.47
CA GLY A 72 13.25 12.81 -11.98
C GLY A 72 14.66 13.34 -11.77
N PHE A 73 15.60 12.53 -11.26
CA PHE A 73 17.02 12.89 -11.25
C PHE A 73 17.67 12.60 -12.61
N ARG A 74 18.95 13.00 -12.74
CA ARG A 74 19.75 12.63 -13.90
C ARG A 74 19.92 11.11 -13.94
N PRO A 75 19.77 10.47 -15.12
CA PRO A 75 20.08 9.05 -15.29
C PRO A 75 21.50 8.71 -14.82
N ILE A 76 21.69 7.47 -14.38
CA ILE A 76 23.02 6.96 -14.05
C ILE A 76 23.84 6.95 -15.35
N ASP A 77 25.10 7.41 -15.28
CA ASP A 77 25.94 7.41 -16.47
C ASP A 77 26.30 5.98 -16.87
N LYS A 78 26.37 5.69 -18.18
CA LYS A 78 26.69 4.34 -18.67
C LYS A 78 28.05 3.82 -18.18
N SER A 79 29.00 4.71 -17.91
CA SER A 79 30.29 4.34 -17.33
C SER A 79 30.17 3.80 -15.89
N GLU A 80 29.10 4.15 -15.18
CA GLU A 80 28.85 3.76 -13.79
C GLU A 80 28.03 2.47 -13.67
N TYR A 81 27.47 1.95 -14.77
CA TYR A 81 26.60 0.78 -14.76
C TYR A 81 27.27 -0.44 -14.12
N LYS A 82 28.53 -0.71 -14.46
CA LYS A 82 29.27 -1.87 -13.92
C LYS A 82 29.44 -1.85 -12.40
N ASN A 83 29.39 -0.67 -11.79
CA ASN A 83 29.50 -0.48 -10.35
C ASN A 83 28.12 -0.31 -9.67
N SER A 84 27.05 -0.36 -10.45
CA SER A 84 25.67 -0.21 -9.99
C SER A 84 25.10 -1.55 -9.53
N TYR A 85 23.99 -1.48 -8.81
CA TYR A 85 23.25 -2.63 -8.30
C TYR A 85 21.83 -2.64 -8.83
N LEU A 86 21.25 -3.83 -8.92
CA LEU A 86 19.85 -4.06 -9.26
C LEU A 86 19.12 -4.55 -8.01
N ILE A 87 18.11 -3.79 -7.60
CA ILE A 87 17.19 -4.18 -6.54
C ILE A 87 15.98 -4.82 -7.22
N VAL A 88 15.84 -6.13 -7.10
CA VAL A 88 14.71 -6.86 -7.68
C VAL A 88 13.54 -6.74 -6.72
N THR A 89 12.45 -6.13 -7.18
CA THR A 89 11.25 -5.91 -6.38
C THR A 89 10.07 -6.68 -6.94
N ASP A 90 9.17 -7.08 -6.04
CA ASP A 90 7.84 -7.60 -6.38
C ASP A 90 6.81 -6.60 -5.89
N CYS A 91 6.26 -5.80 -6.79
CA CYS A 91 5.30 -4.74 -6.48
C CYS A 91 4.23 -4.71 -7.56
N LEU A 92 2.97 -4.52 -7.18
CA LEU A 92 1.84 -4.54 -8.13
C LEU A 92 1.81 -5.83 -8.98
N ARG A 93 2.12 -6.98 -8.35
CA ARG A 93 2.25 -8.32 -8.99
C ARG A 93 3.24 -8.35 -10.16
N THR A 94 4.17 -7.40 -10.18
CA THR A 94 5.13 -7.20 -11.27
C THR A 94 6.53 -7.27 -10.70
N VAL A 95 7.31 -8.19 -11.26
CA VAL A 95 8.72 -8.32 -10.91
C VAL A 95 9.51 -7.37 -11.79
N VAL A 96 10.16 -6.38 -11.18
CA VAL A 96 11.06 -5.44 -11.86
C VAL A 96 12.39 -5.37 -11.13
N ALA A 97 13.41 -4.83 -11.80
CA ALA A 97 14.69 -4.53 -11.20
C ALA A 97 14.96 -3.03 -11.26
N PHE A 98 15.14 -2.40 -10.10
CA PHE A 98 15.54 -1.00 -10.01
C PHE A 98 17.06 -0.89 -9.96
N MET A 99 17.64 -0.20 -10.95
CA MET A 99 19.06 0.10 -10.99
C MET A 99 19.37 1.30 -10.09
N VAL A 100 20.32 1.12 -9.17
CA VAL A 100 20.77 2.11 -8.19
C VAL A 100 22.30 2.18 -8.15
N ARG A 101 22.88 3.30 -7.69
CA ARG A 101 24.33 3.51 -7.72
C ARG A 101 25.07 2.64 -6.70
N SER A 102 24.59 2.58 -5.47
CA SER A 102 25.19 1.78 -4.40
C SER A 102 24.14 1.36 -3.39
N ILE A 103 24.41 0.23 -2.73
CA ILE A 103 23.66 -0.24 -1.56
C ILE A 103 24.48 0.11 -0.32
N GLU A 104 23.85 0.70 0.69
CA GLU A 104 24.52 1.10 1.92
C GLU A 104 24.38 0.02 2.99
N LYS A 105 23.15 -0.22 3.46
CA LYS A 105 22.84 -1.20 4.49
C LYS A 105 21.34 -1.44 4.61
N ILE A 106 20.95 -2.46 5.37
CA ILE A 106 19.59 -2.60 5.88
C ILE A 106 19.55 -2.00 7.29
N ILE A 107 18.57 -1.15 7.56
CA ILE A 107 18.31 -0.57 8.89
C ILE A 107 16.94 -0.99 9.39
N ASP A 108 16.80 -1.18 10.69
CA ASP A 108 15.50 -1.28 11.32
C ASP A 108 14.97 0.13 11.59
N CYS A 109 13.75 0.42 11.14
CA CYS A 109 13.09 1.69 11.40
C CYS A 109 11.83 1.45 12.21
N ASP A 110 11.66 2.22 13.30
CA ASP A 110 10.37 2.32 13.99
C ASP A 110 9.45 3.15 13.10
N TRP A 111 8.29 2.59 12.74
CA TRP A 111 7.34 3.27 11.87
C TRP A 111 6.89 4.62 12.44
N ARG A 112 6.90 4.77 13.77
CA ARG A 112 6.52 6.01 14.47
C ARG A 112 7.50 7.15 14.27
N SER A 113 8.73 6.86 13.87
CA SER A 113 9.77 7.86 13.60
C SER A 113 9.74 8.40 12.17
N ILE A 114 8.86 7.88 11.33
CA ILE A 114 8.72 8.29 9.93
C ILE A 114 7.81 9.52 9.88
N GLU A 115 8.38 10.65 9.47
CA GLU A 115 7.65 11.89 9.24
C GLU A 115 7.01 11.89 7.85
N THR A 116 5.76 12.34 7.74
CA THR A 116 5.11 12.54 6.44
C THR A 116 5.78 13.71 5.70
N PRO A 117 6.02 13.61 4.38
CA PRO A 117 6.56 14.72 3.60
C PRO A 117 5.66 15.97 3.71
N PRO A 118 6.25 17.17 3.72
CA PRO A 118 5.47 18.40 3.84
C PRO A 118 4.54 18.55 2.63
N ALA A 119 3.26 18.88 2.89
CA ALA A 119 2.26 19.05 1.84
C ALA A 119 2.65 20.11 0.77
N SER A 120 3.50 21.07 1.13
CA SER A 120 4.07 22.07 0.22
C SER A 120 5.03 21.51 -0.82
N ALA A 121 5.49 20.25 -0.69
CA ALA A 121 6.34 19.59 -1.67
C ALA A 121 5.60 19.25 -2.99
N GLY A 122 4.27 19.40 -3.01
CA GLY A 122 3.43 19.21 -4.19
C GLY A 122 2.71 17.87 -4.22
N HIS A 123 2.00 17.62 -5.32
CA HIS A 123 1.29 16.37 -5.56
C HIS A 123 2.17 15.44 -6.42
N ASN A 124 2.13 14.12 -6.20
CA ASN A 124 2.97 13.09 -6.85
C ASN A 124 4.46 13.06 -6.45
N VAL A 125 4.78 13.41 -5.20
CA VAL A 125 6.11 13.18 -4.64
C VAL A 125 6.35 11.68 -4.51
N PHE A 126 7.46 11.16 -5.05
CA PHE A 126 7.83 9.74 -4.95
C PHE A 126 8.30 9.32 -3.55
N VAL A 127 7.97 10.08 -2.51
CA VAL A 127 8.44 9.88 -1.15
C VAL A 127 7.21 9.63 -0.29
N THR A 128 7.14 8.47 0.38
CA THR A 128 6.07 8.16 1.34
C THR A 128 6.37 8.73 2.73
N GLY A 129 7.66 8.84 3.06
CA GLY A 129 8.10 9.22 4.40
C GLY A 129 9.54 9.73 4.43
N ILE A 130 9.85 10.50 5.46
CA ILE A 130 11.19 11.01 5.73
C ILE A 130 11.58 10.52 7.11
N THR A 131 12.74 9.89 7.21
CA THR A 131 13.33 9.50 8.50
C THR A 131 14.75 10.03 8.61
N ARG A 132 15.31 9.97 9.82
CA ARG A 132 16.69 10.35 10.08
C ARG A 132 17.46 9.15 10.61
N TYR A 133 18.59 8.87 9.98
CA TYR A 133 19.52 7.85 10.42
C TYR A 133 20.92 8.46 10.50
N ASN A 134 21.56 8.40 11.68
CA ASN A 134 22.86 9.04 11.94
C ASN A 134 22.91 10.52 11.56
N ASN A 135 21.86 11.29 11.88
CA ASN A 135 21.67 12.70 11.49
C ASN A 135 21.60 12.97 9.98
N GLU A 136 21.62 11.95 9.13
CA GLU A 136 21.36 12.07 7.70
C GLU A 136 19.88 11.83 7.41
N ILE A 137 19.33 12.63 6.49
CA ILE A 137 17.96 12.45 6.02
C ILE A 137 17.94 11.25 5.07
N VAL A 138 17.01 10.34 5.31
CA VAL A 138 16.72 9.19 4.45
C VAL A 138 15.28 9.33 3.95
N GLN A 139 15.12 9.34 2.62
CA GLN A 139 13.81 9.47 1.99
C GLN A 139 13.28 8.09 1.60
N MET A 140 12.11 7.73 2.11
CA MET A 140 11.43 6.48 1.80
C MET A 140 10.70 6.61 0.47
N LEU A 141 11.10 5.82 -0.52
CA LEU A 141 10.55 5.91 -1.87
C LEU A 141 9.27 5.08 -2.01
N ASP A 142 8.28 5.70 -2.64
CA ASP A 142 7.08 5.02 -3.13
C ASP A 142 7.37 4.35 -4.48
N VAL A 143 7.81 3.09 -4.42
CA VAL A 143 8.08 2.28 -5.61
C VAL A 143 6.83 1.95 -6.41
N GLU A 144 5.65 1.96 -5.79
CA GLU A 144 4.38 1.71 -6.47
C GLU A 144 3.99 2.95 -7.30
N LEU A 145 4.19 4.15 -6.76
CA LEU A 145 4.07 5.41 -7.50
C LEU A 145 5.08 5.58 -8.62
N LEU A 146 6.27 5.05 -8.43
CA LEU A 146 7.24 4.96 -9.51
C LEU A 146 6.72 4.04 -10.62
N LEU A 147 6.29 2.82 -10.27
CA LEU A 147 5.84 1.84 -11.24
C LEU A 147 4.59 2.26 -12.01
N SER A 148 3.61 2.87 -11.36
CA SER A 148 2.37 3.30 -12.02
C SER A 148 2.63 4.35 -13.13
N LYS A 149 3.66 5.19 -12.98
CA LYS A 149 4.06 6.16 -14.01
C LYS A 149 4.79 5.52 -15.19
N ILE A 150 5.43 4.36 -15.00
CA ILE A 150 6.16 3.64 -16.05
C ILE A 150 5.22 2.66 -16.77
N TYR A 151 4.36 1.98 -16.01
CA TYR A 151 3.40 0.99 -16.50
C TYR A 151 1.98 1.37 -16.06
N PRO A 152 1.34 2.34 -16.73
CA PRO A 152 -0.02 2.77 -16.36
C PRO A 152 -1.09 1.69 -16.61
N GLN A 153 -0.78 0.62 -17.35
CA GLN A 153 -1.75 -0.42 -17.73
C GLN A 153 -2.23 -1.30 -16.56
N TYR A 154 -1.62 -1.21 -15.38
CA TYR A 154 -2.10 -1.89 -14.16
C TYR A 154 -3.32 -1.20 -13.53
N GLU A 155 -3.82 -0.10 -14.09
CA GLU A 155 -5.10 0.50 -13.69
C GLU A 155 -6.33 -0.32 -14.14
N ASN A 156 -6.18 -1.25 -15.10
CA ASN A 156 -7.28 -2.12 -15.53
C ASN A 156 -7.39 -3.34 -14.62
N ALA A 157 -7.92 -3.12 -13.42
CA ALA A 157 -8.47 -4.23 -12.66
C ALA A 157 -9.61 -4.86 -13.47
N ASN A 158 -9.62 -6.19 -13.59
CA ASN A 158 -10.82 -6.91 -14.00
C ASN A 158 -11.89 -6.65 -12.94
N ILE A 159 -12.62 -5.54 -13.06
CA ILE A 159 -13.76 -5.24 -12.20
C ILE A 159 -14.83 -6.27 -12.57
N PRO A 160 -15.20 -7.19 -11.65
CA PRO A 160 -16.20 -8.20 -11.93
C PRO A 160 -17.51 -7.51 -12.29
N MET A 161 -18.19 -8.05 -13.30
CA MET A 161 -19.49 -7.55 -13.70
C MET A 161 -20.50 -7.92 -12.61
N LEU A 162 -20.86 -6.94 -11.79
CA LEU A 162 -21.87 -7.12 -10.74
C LEU A 162 -23.25 -7.30 -11.34
N THR A 163 -24.04 -8.21 -10.76
CA THR A 163 -25.49 -8.24 -11.00
C THR A 163 -26.15 -6.99 -10.41
N ASP A 164 -27.33 -6.61 -10.91
CA ASP A 164 -28.08 -5.46 -10.37
C ASP A 164 -28.36 -5.61 -8.87
N VAL A 165 -28.64 -6.84 -8.42
CA VAL A 165 -28.89 -7.16 -7.01
C VAL A 165 -27.65 -6.92 -6.16
N GLU A 166 -26.47 -7.33 -6.62
CA GLU A 166 -25.21 -7.12 -5.91
C GLU A 166 -24.82 -5.65 -5.87
N ARG A 167 -25.04 -4.91 -6.96
CA ARG A 167 -24.80 -3.48 -7.03
C ARG A 167 -25.67 -2.72 -6.03
N GLU A 168 -26.98 -3.00 -6.00
CA GLU A 168 -27.89 -2.32 -5.06
C GLU A 168 -27.57 -2.64 -3.59
N ARG A 169 -27.10 -3.87 -3.30
CA ARG A 169 -26.62 -4.23 -1.95
C ARG A 169 -25.46 -3.35 -1.51
N LEU A 170 -24.46 -3.15 -2.37
CA LEU A 170 -23.31 -2.30 -2.04
C LEU A 170 -23.67 -0.82 -1.98
N LYS A 171 -24.57 -0.32 -2.84
CA LYS A 171 -25.02 1.08 -2.81
C LYS A 171 -25.73 1.47 -1.52
N ALA A 172 -26.37 0.51 -0.86
CA ALA A 172 -27.07 0.75 0.39
C ALA A 172 -26.13 0.91 1.60
N LEU A 173 -24.82 0.66 1.44
CA LEU A 173 -23.84 0.71 2.51
C LEU A 173 -23.10 2.04 2.57
N ASN A 174 -22.82 2.50 3.78
CA ASN A 174 -21.84 3.57 4.00
C ASN A 174 -20.43 2.97 4.03
N ILE A 175 -19.65 3.22 2.98
CA ILE A 175 -18.30 2.66 2.81
C ILE A 175 -17.23 3.72 3.09
N LEU A 176 -16.22 3.37 3.89
CA LEU A 176 -15.03 4.18 4.13
C LEU A 176 -13.77 3.46 3.60
N LEU A 177 -13.00 4.16 2.78
CA LEU A 177 -11.71 3.71 2.27
C LEU A 177 -10.59 4.51 2.95
N VAL A 178 -9.52 3.83 3.37
CA VAL A 178 -8.39 4.46 4.07
C VAL A 178 -7.09 3.93 3.50
N ASP A 179 -6.29 4.82 2.93
CA ASP A 179 -4.96 4.48 2.39
C ASP A 179 -4.10 5.75 2.31
N ASP A 180 -2.82 5.68 2.67
CA ASP A 180 -1.91 6.83 2.64
C ASP A 180 -1.33 7.07 1.24
N SER A 181 -1.28 6.03 0.39
CA SER A 181 -0.88 6.10 -1.00
C SER A 181 -1.96 6.71 -1.88
N SER A 182 -1.58 7.80 -2.56
CA SER A 182 -2.47 8.46 -3.53
C SER A 182 -2.91 7.57 -4.69
N ILE A 183 -2.10 6.57 -5.05
CA ILE A 183 -2.44 5.64 -6.14
C ILE A 183 -3.41 4.59 -5.69
N ALA A 184 -3.15 3.97 -4.53
CA ALA A 184 -4.07 2.99 -4.00
C ALA A 184 -5.45 3.64 -3.78
N ARG A 185 -5.50 4.86 -3.21
CA ARG A 185 -6.75 5.63 -3.15
C ARG A 185 -7.41 5.83 -4.51
N LYS A 186 -6.65 6.25 -5.54
CA LYS A 186 -7.20 6.44 -6.89
C LYS A 186 -7.75 5.13 -7.45
N GLN A 187 -7.04 4.02 -7.31
CA GLN A 187 -7.48 2.73 -7.84
C GLN A 187 -8.71 2.19 -7.11
N LEU A 188 -8.79 2.35 -5.78
CA LEU A 188 -10.00 2.00 -5.03
C LEU A 188 -11.18 2.89 -5.49
N SER A 189 -10.93 4.19 -5.69
CA SER A 189 -11.93 5.12 -6.22
C SER A 189 -12.42 4.67 -7.59
N ASP A 190 -11.50 4.44 -8.54
CA ASP A 190 -11.81 4.00 -9.90
C ASP A 190 -12.57 2.66 -9.90
N ALA A 191 -12.22 1.73 -9.00
CA ALA A 191 -12.90 0.46 -8.85
C ALA A 191 -14.36 0.62 -8.41
N LEU A 192 -14.64 1.46 -7.40
CA LEU A 192 -15.99 1.68 -6.88
C LEU A 192 -16.81 2.61 -7.80
N ASP A 193 -16.18 3.62 -8.41
CA ASP A 193 -16.80 4.52 -9.38
C ASP A 193 -17.22 3.75 -10.64
N GLY A 194 -16.41 2.81 -11.11
CA GLY A 194 -16.72 1.94 -12.25
C GLY A 194 -17.98 1.09 -12.07
N ILE A 195 -18.39 0.82 -10.82
CA ILE A 195 -19.64 0.12 -10.47
C ILE A 195 -20.71 1.02 -9.84
N ASN A 196 -20.47 2.34 -9.80
CA ASN A 196 -21.37 3.35 -9.26
C ASN A 196 -21.78 3.08 -7.80
N ILE A 197 -20.79 2.80 -6.95
CA ILE A 197 -20.95 2.62 -5.50
C ILE A 197 -20.41 3.85 -4.77
N GLY A 198 -21.17 4.39 -3.82
CA GLY A 198 -20.75 5.54 -3.03
C GLY A 198 -19.78 5.17 -1.91
N TYR A 199 -18.81 6.05 -1.63
CA TYR A 199 -17.81 5.87 -0.58
C TYR A 199 -17.30 7.22 -0.05
N GLN A 200 -16.61 7.19 1.08
CA GLN A 200 -15.78 8.28 1.59
C GLN A 200 -14.33 7.82 1.70
N ILE A 201 -13.37 8.75 1.63
CA ILE A 201 -11.94 8.43 1.64
C ILE A 201 -11.19 9.25 2.69
N CYS A 202 -10.35 8.58 3.47
CA CYS A 202 -9.37 9.20 4.37
C CYS A 202 -7.93 8.85 3.94
N LYS A 203 -6.97 9.69 4.34
CA LYS A 203 -5.54 9.54 3.98
C LYS A 203 -4.69 8.90 5.08
N ASN A 204 -5.24 8.69 6.27
CA ASN A 204 -4.57 8.09 7.41
C ASN A 204 -5.62 7.54 8.40
N GLY A 205 -5.19 6.69 9.33
CA GLY A 205 -6.08 6.04 10.29
C GLY A 205 -6.70 6.99 11.33
N LEU A 206 -6.02 8.08 11.71
CA LEU A 206 -6.55 9.03 12.70
C LEU A 206 -7.77 9.78 12.16
N ASP A 207 -7.66 10.35 10.96
CA ASP A 207 -8.76 11.02 10.27
C ASP A 207 -9.93 10.05 10.04
N ALA A 208 -9.63 8.79 9.70
CA ALA A 208 -10.65 7.75 9.53
C ALA A 208 -11.40 7.48 10.84
N LEU A 209 -10.70 7.26 11.95
CA LEU A 209 -11.32 6.97 13.24
C LEU A 209 -12.17 8.15 13.73
N GLU A 210 -11.70 9.38 13.57
CA GLU A 210 -12.46 10.59 13.93
C GLU A 210 -13.72 10.70 13.08
N LEU A 211 -13.61 10.54 11.75
CA LEU A 211 -14.75 10.59 10.84
C LEU A 211 -15.79 9.51 11.17
N MET A 212 -15.34 8.28 11.47
CA MET A 212 -16.23 7.20 11.88
C MET A 212 -17.02 7.56 13.15
N ARG A 213 -16.36 8.15 14.16
CA ARG A 213 -17.04 8.61 15.39
C ARG A 213 -18.05 9.72 15.13
N VAL A 214 -17.68 10.69 14.29
CA VAL A 214 -18.57 11.80 13.92
C VAL A 214 -19.84 11.29 13.21
N GLU A 215 -19.69 10.42 12.21
CA GLU A 215 -20.82 9.89 11.45
C GLU A 215 -21.67 8.91 12.26
N ALA A 216 -21.06 8.11 13.14
CA ALA A 216 -21.80 7.30 14.11
C ALA A 216 -22.64 8.18 15.06
N GLY A 217 -22.08 9.29 15.56
CA GLY A 217 -22.79 10.27 16.37
C GLY A 217 -23.97 10.96 15.65
N ARG A 218 -23.92 11.02 14.31
CA ARG A 218 -25.01 11.51 13.44
C ARG A 218 -26.05 10.44 13.09
N GLY A 219 -25.90 9.22 13.62
CA GLY A 219 -26.78 8.09 13.30
C GLY A 219 -26.55 7.50 11.91
N ARG A 220 -25.39 7.77 11.29
CA ARG A 220 -24.99 7.26 9.98
C ARG A 220 -23.63 6.54 10.07
N PRO A 221 -23.49 5.53 10.93
CA PRO A 221 -22.22 4.82 11.05
C PRO A 221 -21.80 4.21 9.70
N PHE A 222 -20.49 4.07 9.51
CA PHE A 222 -19.98 3.31 8.37
C PHE A 222 -20.29 1.83 8.55
N ASP A 223 -20.83 1.25 7.49
CA ASP A 223 -21.15 -0.17 7.43
C ASP A 223 -19.91 -0.99 7.05
N LEU A 224 -19.03 -0.42 6.24
CA LEU A 224 -17.84 -1.11 5.74
C LEU A 224 -16.62 -0.18 5.78
N LEU A 225 -15.52 -0.70 6.33
CA LEU A 225 -14.20 -0.07 6.37
C LEU A 225 -13.22 -0.91 5.55
N VAL A 226 -12.56 -0.29 4.57
CA VAL A 226 -11.39 -0.86 3.87
C VAL A 226 -10.18 -0.02 4.27
N SER A 227 -9.17 -0.61 4.90
CA SER A 227 -8.00 0.12 5.40
C SER A 227 -6.68 -0.52 4.99
N ASP A 228 -5.72 0.33 4.62
CA ASP A 228 -4.32 -0.05 4.51
C ASP A 228 -3.76 -0.45 5.87
N ILE A 229 -2.86 -1.44 5.84
CA ILE A 229 -2.08 -1.85 6.98
C ILE A 229 -0.91 -0.89 7.18
N GLU A 230 -0.15 -0.60 6.13
CA GLU A 230 1.10 0.17 6.20
C GLU A 230 0.87 1.67 6.12
N MET A 231 0.24 2.27 7.14
CA MET A 231 0.04 3.72 7.21
C MET A 231 0.92 4.38 8.29
N PRO A 232 1.43 5.61 8.05
CA PRO A 232 2.07 6.40 9.10
C PRO A 232 1.05 6.87 10.14
N GLY A 233 1.45 6.96 11.40
CA GLY A 233 0.51 7.25 12.48
C GLY A 233 -0.32 6.02 12.80
N LEU A 234 -1.63 6.15 12.98
CA LEU A 234 -2.46 4.99 13.30
C LEU A 234 -2.47 3.98 12.13
N ASP A 235 -1.81 2.83 12.33
CA ASP A 235 -1.72 1.77 11.31
C ASP A 235 -3.04 1.01 11.15
N GLY A 236 -3.17 0.17 10.11
CA GLY A 236 -4.43 -0.54 9.85
C GLY A 236 -4.82 -1.56 10.91
N TYR A 237 -3.85 -2.18 11.59
CA TYR A 237 -4.13 -3.11 12.68
C TYR A 237 -4.63 -2.36 13.92
N GLU A 238 -3.97 -1.26 14.28
CA GLU A 238 -4.37 -0.38 15.38
C GLU A 238 -5.75 0.24 15.09
N LEU A 239 -6.01 0.71 13.87
CA LEU A 239 -7.32 1.23 13.46
C LEU A 239 -8.43 0.17 13.60
N ALA A 240 -8.20 -1.04 13.07
CA ALA A 240 -9.18 -2.12 13.18
C ALA A 240 -9.47 -2.48 14.65
N PHE A 241 -8.44 -2.49 15.49
CA PHE A 241 -8.57 -2.73 16.92
C PHE A 241 -9.37 -1.63 17.63
N GLU A 242 -9.10 -0.36 17.35
CA GLU A 242 -9.84 0.78 17.91
C GLU A 242 -11.32 0.73 17.49
N VAL A 243 -11.59 0.47 16.22
CA VAL A 243 -12.96 0.34 15.69
C VAL A 243 -13.70 -0.85 16.33
N GLN A 244 -13.02 -1.98 16.52
CA GLN A 244 -13.61 -3.17 17.15
C GLN A 244 -13.97 -2.93 18.62
N ASN A 245 -13.17 -2.14 19.35
CA ASN A 245 -13.39 -1.88 20.78
C ASN A 245 -14.30 -0.66 21.06
N ASP A 246 -14.66 0.12 20.03
CA ASP A 246 -15.60 1.22 20.15
C ASP A 246 -17.05 0.73 19.91
N PRO A 247 -17.94 0.74 20.93
CA PRO A 247 -19.32 0.23 20.79
C PRO A 247 -20.15 0.95 19.72
N ALA A 248 -19.78 2.18 19.36
CA ALA A 248 -20.47 2.93 18.30
C ALA A 248 -20.04 2.49 16.89
N LEU A 249 -18.85 1.86 16.77
CA LEU A 249 -18.21 1.57 15.48
C LEU A 249 -18.06 0.07 15.18
N ASN A 250 -18.10 -0.78 16.21
CA ASN A 250 -17.75 -2.19 16.14
C ASN A 250 -18.62 -3.03 15.19
N ARG A 251 -19.79 -2.52 14.78
CA ARG A 251 -20.69 -3.14 13.80
C ARG A 251 -20.19 -3.08 12.37
N SER A 252 -19.23 -2.21 12.07
CA SER A 252 -18.66 -2.09 10.73
C SER A 252 -17.98 -3.39 10.30
N TYR A 253 -18.21 -3.82 9.07
CA TYR A 253 -17.42 -4.86 8.43
C TYR A 253 -16.04 -4.28 8.06
N ARG A 254 -14.96 -5.00 8.33
CA ARG A 254 -13.60 -4.46 8.27
C ARG A 254 -12.73 -5.32 7.38
N ILE A 255 -12.19 -4.73 6.33
CA ILE A 255 -11.29 -5.33 5.36
C ILE A 255 -9.95 -4.62 5.49
N LEU A 256 -8.89 -5.38 5.78
CA LEU A 256 -7.53 -4.88 5.67
C LEU A 256 -6.99 -5.20 4.28
N HIS A 257 -6.24 -4.30 3.68
CA HIS A 257 -5.50 -4.57 2.44
C HIS A 257 -4.02 -4.22 2.61
N THR A 258 -3.12 -4.93 1.92
CA THR A 258 -1.67 -4.62 1.94
C THR A 258 -0.97 -5.02 0.65
N SER A 259 0.13 -4.34 0.31
CA SER A 259 0.95 -4.65 -0.86
C SER A 259 1.76 -5.94 -0.75
N LEU A 260 1.72 -6.63 0.41
CA LEU A 260 2.60 -7.74 0.75
C LEU A 260 1.87 -9.07 0.93
N SER A 261 2.06 -9.96 -0.04
CA SER A 261 1.49 -11.32 -0.06
C SER A 261 2.00 -12.23 1.06
N SER A 262 3.20 -11.98 1.59
CA SER A 262 3.84 -12.84 2.60
C SER A 262 3.63 -12.42 4.06
N GLU A 263 3.04 -11.25 4.32
CA GLU A 263 2.89 -10.68 5.68
C GLU A 263 1.46 -10.42 6.14
N ILE A 264 0.47 -10.76 5.31
CA ILE A 264 -0.90 -10.86 5.82
C ILE A 264 -0.96 -12.06 6.75
N CYS A 265 -0.65 -11.83 8.01
CA CYS A 265 -1.03 -12.75 9.06
C CYS A 265 -2.55 -12.60 9.22
N VAL A 266 -3.31 -13.33 8.40
CA VAL A 266 -4.78 -13.40 8.46
C VAL A 266 -5.22 -13.63 9.91
N ASP A 267 -4.48 -14.45 10.65
CA ASP A 267 -4.68 -14.67 12.08
C ASP A 267 -4.55 -13.39 12.91
N ARG A 268 -3.52 -12.57 12.68
CA ARG A 268 -3.35 -11.26 13.35
C ARG A 268 -4.45 -10.29 12.96
N ALA A 269 -4.84 -10.25 11.68
CA ALA A 269 -5.93 -9.42 11.20
C ALA A 269 -7.24 -9.76 11.94
N HIS A 270 -7.56 -11.05 12.06
CA HIS A 270 -8.74 -11.49 12.82
C HIS A 270 -8.63 -11.19 14.33
N GLN A 271 -7.44 -11.31 14.93
CA GLN A 271 -7.23 -10.99 16.34
C GLN A 271 -7.50 -9.53 16.68
N VAL A 272 -7.21 -8.61 15.75
CA VAL A 272 -7.54 -7.17 15.91
C VAL A 272 -8.96 -6.84 15.47
N GLY A 273 -9.75 -7.85 15.08
CA GLY A 273 -11.14 -7.70 14.69
C GLY A 273 -11.37 -7.45 13.21
N ALA A 274 -10.36 -7.53 12.33
CA ALA A 274 -10.64 -7.50 10.89
C ALA A 274 -11.40 -8.77 10.46
N HIS A 275 -12.32 -8.60 9.52
CA HIS A 275 -13.12 -9.71 8.96
C HIS A 275 -12.42 -10.35 7.77
N GLU A 276 -11.67 -9.56 7.00
CA GLU A 276 -10.89 -10.04 5.87
C GLU A 276 -9.55 -9.30 5.79
N ALA A 277 -8.56 -9.94 5.17
CA ALA A 277 -7.28 -9.33 4.87
C ALA A 277 -6.83 -9.74 3.46
N LEU A 278 -6.68 -8.78 2.56
CA LEU A 278 -6.52 -8.97 1.13
C LEU A 278 -5.22 -8.35 0.61
N GLU A 279 -4.72 -8.85 -0.51
CA GLU A 279 -3.67 -8.16 -1.25
C GLU A 279 -4.23 -6.90 -1.93
N LYS A 280 -3.47 -5.80 -1.91
CA LYS A 280 -3.80 -4.61 -2.69
C LYS A 280 -3.84 -4.94 -4.19
N PHE A 281 -4.61 -4.13 -4.92
CA PHE A 281 -4.67 -4.13 -6.40
C PHE A 281 -5.40 -5.31 -7.05
N ASN A 282 -6.23 -6.03 -6.28
CA ASN A 282 -7.22 -6.95 -6.83
C ASN A 282 -8.64 -6.41 -6.62
N ALA A 283 -9.11 -5.55 -7.53
CA ALA A 283 -10.44 -4.96 -7.40
C ALA A 283 -11.57 -6.01 -7.36
N GLY A 284 -11.40 -7.12 -8.08
CA GLY A 284 -12.40 -8.20 -8.07
C GLY A 284 -12.52 -8.87 -6.72
N GLU A 285 -11.39 -9.22 -6.11
CA GLU A 285 -11.36 -9.80 -4.77
C GLU A 285 -11.86 -8.82 -3.70
N LEU A 286 -11.52 -7.53 -3.82
CA LEU A 286 -12.06 -6.48 -2.95
C LEU A 286 -13.58 -6.39 -3.06
N ILE A 287 -14.13 -6.35 -4.28
CA ILE A 287 -15.57 -6.26 -4.50
C ILE A 287 -16.27 -7.51 -3.95
N GLU A 288 -15.72 -8.71 -4.17
CA GLU A 288 -16.25 -9.94 -3.60
C GLU A 288 -16.25 -9.92 -2.07
N ALA A 289 -15.19 -9.41 -1.45
CA ALA A 289 -15.11 -9.22 0.00
C ALA A 289 -16.16 -8.23 0.50
N MET A 290 -16.36 -7.12 -0.21
CA MET A 290 -17.41 -6.16 0.13
C MET A 290 -18.81 -6.78 0.05
N LEU A 291 -19.07 -7.64 -0.95
CA LEU A 291 -20.33 -8.38 -1.06
C LEU A 291 -20.52 -9.39 0.08
N ARG A 292 -19.46 -10.06 0.52
CA ARG A 292 -19.50 -10.92 1.72
C ARG A 292 -19.84 -10.10 2.97
N GLY A 293 -19.20 -8.92 3.12
CA GLY A 293 -19.51 -7.97 4.18
C GLY A 293 -20.97 -7.52 4.16
N ALA A 294 -21.50 -7.14 3.00
CA ALA A 294 -22.90 -6.77 2.83
C ALA A 294 -23.87 -7.87 3.31
N LYS A 295 -23.61 -9.13 2.90
CA LYS A 295 -24.42 -10.28 3.33
C LYS A 295 -24.34 -10.53 4.83
N SER A 296 -23.14 -10.40 5.42
CA SER A 296 -22.94 -10.56 6.86
C SER A 296 -23.71 -9.52 7.67
N LEU A 297 -23.68 -8.26 7.23
CA LEU A 297 -24.41 -7.15 7.86
C LEU A 297 -25.93 -7.32 7.77
N GLU A 298 -26.45 -7.79 6.62
CA GLU A 298 -27.88 -8.09 6.47
C GLU A 298 -28.35 -9.20 7.42
N GLN A 299 -27.55 -10.26 7.58
CA GLN A 299 -27.86 -11.36 8.48
C GLN A 299 -27.87 -10.88 9.94
N ALA A 300 -26.90 -10.06 10.35
CA ALA A 300 -26.84 -9.48 11.69
C ALA A 300 -28.04 -8.55 11.98
N ARG A 301 -28.44 -7.73 11.00
CA ARG A 301 -29.62 -6.86 11.10
C ARG A 301 -30.92 -7.66 11.22
N SER A 302 -31.05 -8.73 10.44
CA SER A 302 -32.24 -9.61 10.45
C SER A 302 -32.40 -10.36 11.77
N GLN A 303 -31.29 -10.80 12.38
CA GLN A 303 -31.31 -11.45 13.70
C GLN A 303 -31.66 -10.48 14.83
N THR A 304 -31.21 -9.23 14.74
CA THR A 304 -31.52 -8.19 15.76
C THR A 304 -32.98 -7.74 15.68
N ALA A 305 -33.60 -7.78 14.50
CA ALA A 305 -35.01 -7.42 14.31
C ALA A 305 -36.01 -8.54 14.67
N ALA A 306 -35.53 -9.77 14.84
CA ALA A 306 -36.34 -10.95 15.19
C ALA A 306 -36.40 -11.23 16.72
N VAL A 307 -35.73 -10.40 17.53
CA VAL A 307 -35.69 -10.45 19.00
C VAL A 307 -36.42 -9.23 19.55
#